data_AF-A0A3R6X2V0-F1
#
_entry.id   AF-A0A3R6X2V0-F1
#
_cell.length_a   1.000
_cell.length_b   1.000
_cell.length_c   1.000
_cell.angle_alpha   90.00
_cell.angle_beta   90.00
_cell.angle_gamma   90.00
#
_symmetry.space_group_name_H-M   'P 1'
#
loop_
_entity.id
_entity.type
_entity.pdbx_description
1 polymer ?
#
loop_
_entity_poly.entity_id
_entity_poly.type
_entity_poly.pdbx_seq_one_letter_code
_entity_poly.pdbx_strand_id
1 'polypeptide(L)'
;MLAYQCGIPHKLLRIVAAARVLQSANCPAPTARTAAAFTRHEWFQTHGVTGLRQLYSASPDIAAGGTFLEYASSIGNVAAVRYLLETHHPIGHGPAVLQATLHGHLDVLRAFHDVNTPDGFTSYVLTLAAAHGHGHLVSFIHHHRPALGCPKLAMDNAAKHGHLDIITFLHHHRHEGCTTSAMDGAAENGHLEVVKFLHAHRSEGCTKRAMDAAVAGGHMDIVRFLHENRREGCHASAMDAAAERGDFVMLQFLHWQRTEGCTVRALTLAAARGYMKIVDFLLMFRTEGCVKEAMAAAAAAGHEDVVRCIINHNVHKCVHLCECPVEWPNRRLLYIGIEEAKAHGHWALYKQLKTKRKWNDRRPKWPQAMARAWHERRSQGSLLLQATVLFVGNSKGRSVIRFQKAVL
;
A
#
# COMPACT_ATOMS: atom_id res chain seq x y z
N MET A 1 -1.35 12.74 50.75
CA MET A 1 -0.45 13.70 51.43
C MET A 1 0.98 13.20 51.53
N LEU A 2 1.25 11.93 51.91
CA LEU A 2 2.63 11.39 51.92
C LEU A 2 3.31 11.42 50.54
N ALA A 3 2.58 11.11 49.46
CA ALA A 3 3.07 11.28 48.09
C ALA A 3 3.46 12.75 47.73
N TYR A 4 2.85 13.73 48.40
CA TYR A 4 3.11 15.15 48.16
C TYR A 4 4.46 15.59 48.77
N GLN A 5 4.86 14.97 49.88
CA GLN A 5 6.13 15.24 50.57
C GLN A 5 7.34 14.59 49.89
N CYS A 6 7.12 13.61 49.00
CA CYS A 6 8.16 12.94 48.21
C CYS A 6 8.34 13.53 46.78
N GLY A 7 7.82 14.74 46.51
CA GLY A 7 8.05 15.44 45.24
C GLY A 7 7.22 14.94 44.05
N ILE A 8 6.10 14.24 44.28
CA ILE A 8 5.26 13.73 43.18
C ILE A 8 4.35 14.86 42.67
N PRO A 9 4.51 15.33 41.42
CA PRO A 9 3.72 16.44 40.91
C PRO A 9 2.24 16.07 40.78
N HIS A 10 1.38 17.04 41.08
CA HIS A 10 -0.10 16.95 41.10
C HIS A 10 -0.72 16.34 39.81
N LYS A 11 0.01 16.33 38.69
CA LYS A 11 -0.37 15.70 37.42
C LYS A 11 -0.28 14.17 37.44
N LEU A 12 0.72 13.58 38.09
CA LEU A 12 0.94 12.12 38.14
C LEU A 12 -0.11 11.39 38.98
N LEU A 13 -0.48 11.95 40.13
CA LEU A 13 -1.58 11.45 40.98
C LEU A 13 -2.94 11.55 40.28
N ARG A 14 -3.15 12.63 39.49
CA ARG A 14 -4.35 12.78 38.65
C ARG A 14 -4.38 11.78 37.48
N ILE A 15 -3.24 11.36 36.94
CA ILE A 15 -3.15 10.37 35.86
C ILE A 15 -3.41 8.96 36.38
N VAL A 16 -2.94 8.60 37.58
CA VAL A 16 -3.29 7.33 38.23
C VAL A 16 -4.79 7.28 38.58
N ALA A 17 -5.36 8.39 39.05
CA ALA A 17 -6.80 8.51 39.27
C ALA A 17 -7.61 8.52 37.96
N ALA A 18 -7.13 9.19 36.91
CA ALA A 18 -7.79 9.25 35.60
C ALA A 18 -7.69 7.94 34.82
N ALA A 19 -6.62 7.15 35.00
CA ALA A 19 -6.49 5.83 34.39
C ALA A 19 -7.55 4.84 34.92
N ARG A 20 -7.93 4.95 36.21
CA ARG A 20 -9.08 4.20 36.78
C ARG A 20 -10.43 4.66 36.21
N VAL A 21 -10.60 5.95 35.93
CA VAL A 21 -11.86 6.52 35.37
C VAL A 21 -12.00 6.26 33.86
N LEU A 22 -10.89 6.17 33.12
CA LEU A 22 -10.89 5.91 31.68
C LEU A 22 -11.04 4.42 31.33
N GLN A 23 -10.86 3.49 32.26
CA GLN A 23 -11.24 2.08 32.07
C GLN A 23 -12.75 1.85 32.19
N SER A 24 -13.49 2.74 32.86
CA SER A 24 -14.96 2.69 32.96
C SER A 24 -15.70 3.45 31.85
N ALA A 25 -15.00 4.30 31.09
CA ALA A 25 -15.61 5.14 30.05
C ALA A 25 -14.96 4.84 28.70
N ASN A 26 -15.75 4.26 27.80
CA ASN A 26 -15.44 3.92 26.41
C ASN A 26 -15.10 5.18 25.57
N CYS A 27 -14.02 5.89 25.88
CA CYS A 27 -13.64 7.16 25.27
C CYS A 27 -12.37 7.03 24.41
N PRO A 28 -12.36 7.52 23.16
CA PRO A 28 -11.22 7.44 22.27
C PRO A 28 -10.34 8.68 22.43
N ALA A 29 -9.12 8.56 22.98
CA ALA A 29 -8.17 9.68 22.92
C ALA A 29 -6.68 9.25 23.06
N PRO A 30 -5.86 9.40 22.00
CA PRO A 30 -4.39 9.22 22.08
C PRO A 30 -3.69 10.27 22.96
N THR A 31 -4.35 11.39 23.28
CA THR A 31 -3.80 12.51 24.07
C THR A 31 -3.61 12.23 25.56
N ALA A 32 -4.41 11.34 26.16
CA ALA A 32 -4.24 10.97 27.58
C ALA A 32 -3.05 10.04 27.81
N ARG A 33 -2.81 9.10 26.89
CA ARG A 33 -1.65 8.19 26.92
C ARG A 33 -0.33 8.93 26.70
N THR A 34 -0.29 9.89 25.77
CA THR A 34 0.91 10.70 25.51
C THR A 34 1.21 11.66 26.66
N ALA A 35 0.19 12.31 27.24
CA ALA A 35 0.37 13.15 28.44
C ALA A 35 0.87 12.35 29.65
N ALA A 36 0.37 11.11 29.82
CA ALA A 36 0.86 10.18 30.83
C ALA A 36 2.30 9.71 30.58
N ALA A 37 2.71 9.51 29.32
CA ALA A 37 4.09 9.17 28.97
C ALA A 37 5.05 10.35 29.18
N PHE A 38 4.64 11.57 28.81
CA PHE A 38 5.45 12.79 28.94
C PHE A 38 5.71 13.15 30.41
N THR A 39 4.67 13.08 31.25
CA THR A 39 4.80 13.31 32.70
C THR A 39 5.63 12.23 33.41
N ARG A 40 5.58 10.98 32.95
CA ARG A 40 6.48 9.92 33.43
C ARG A 40 7.94 10.18 33.05
N HIS A 41 8.19 10.63 31.81
CA HIS A 41 9.53 10.98 31.34
C HIS A 41 10.17 12.11 32.14
N GLU A 42 9.46 13.22 32.31
CA GLU A 42 9.92 14.37 33.09
C GLU A 42 10.18 14.00 34.56
N TRP A 43 9.29 13.18 35.15
CA TRP A 43 9.45 12.72 36.52
C TRP A 43 10.64 11.77 36.69
N PHE A 44 10.82 10.78 35.81
CA PHE A 44 11.95 9.85 35.85
C PHE A 44 13.30 10.56 35.63
N GLN A 45 13.35 11.53 34.72
CA GLN A 45 14.52 12.39 34.50
C GLN A 45 14.89 13.17 35.78
N THR A 46 13.89 13.63 36.51
CA THR A 46 14.09 14.49 37.69
C THR A 46 14.42 13.68 38.96
N HIS A 47 13.81 12.51 39.16
CA HIS A 47 13.89 11.79 40.43
C HIS A 47 14.59 10.43 40.36
N GLY A 48 14.77 9.86 39.16
CA GLY A 48 15.47 8.59 38.95
C GLY A 48 14.95 7.41 39.78
N VAL A 49 15.83 6.42 39.98
CA VAL A 49 15.52 5.20 40.77
C VAL A 49 15.31 5.51 42.25
N THR A 50 15.99 6.53 42.78
CA THR A 50 15.84 7.00 44.17
C THR A 50 14.43 7.56 44.44
N GLY A 51 13.86 8.28 43.47
CA GLY A 51 12.48 8.77 43.52
C GLY A 51 11.45 7.64 43.49
N LEU A 52 11.69 6.59 42.72
CA LEU A 52 10.83 5.40 42.71
C LEU A 52 10.76 4.76 44.10
N ARG A 53 11.91 4.61 44.77
CA ARG A 53 11.98 4.04 46.13
C ARG A 53 11.12 4.85 47.11
N GLN A 54 11.20 6.18 47.06
CA GLN A 54 10.39 7.06 47.90
C GLN A 54 8.90 6.99 47.56
N LEU A 55 8.54 7.04 46.26
CA LEU A 55 7.17 6.92 45.76
C LEU A 55 6.50 5.61 46.25
N TYR A 56 7.20 4.48 46.15
CA TYR A 56 6.64 3.19 46.56
C TYR A 56 6.57 3.01 48.08
N SER A 57 7.51 3.58 48.84
CA SER A 57 7.40 3.64 50.29
C SER A 57 6.19 4.47 50.77
N ALA A 58 5.80 5.50 50.00
CA ALA A 58 4.71 6.41 50.33
C ALA A 58 3.33 5.97 49.80
N SER A 59 3.26 5.14 48.76
CA SER A 59 2.01 4.71 48.11
C SER A 59 2.14 3.35 47.41
N PRO A 60 1.98 2.23 48.13
CA PRO A 60 2.10 0.88 47.58
C PRO A 60 1.08 0.55 46.48
N ASP A 61 -0.12 1.16 46.52
CA ASP A 61 -1.21 0.89 45.57
C ASP A 61 -0.90 1.32 44.13
N ILE A 62 0.02 2.28 43.95
CA ILE A 62 0.48 2.73 42.63
C ILE A 62 1.40 1.67 41.98
N ALA A 63 2.00 0.78 42.78
CA ALA A 63 2.88 -0.30 42.32
C ALA A 63 2.13 -1.41 41.59
N ALA A 64 0.88 -1.64 41.96
CA ALA A 64 0.08 -2.75 41.44
C ALA A 64 -0.25 -2.63 39.94
N GLY A 65 -0.08 -1.45 39.32
CA GLY A 65 -0.55 -1.18 37.96
C GLY A 65 0.43 -1.50 36.82
N GLY A 66 1.65 -1.97 37.07
CA GLY A 66 2.65 -2.31 36.03
C GLY A 66 3.17 -1.14 35.16
N THR A 67 2.55 0.03 35.23
CA THR A 67 2.78 1.19 34.34
C THR A 67 4.18 1.80 34.40
N PHE A 68 4.86 1.73 35.55
CA PHE A 68 6.24 2.18 35.72
C PHE A 68 7.24 1.18 35.16
N LEU A 69 6.96 -0.12 35.30
CA LEU A 69 7.78 -1.19 34.74
C LEU A 69 7.72 -1.18 33.21
N GLU A 70 6.53 -0.99 32.63
CA GLU A 70 6.35 -0.78 31.19
C GLU A 70 7.15 0.41 30.66
N TYR A 71 7.08 1.55 31.37
CA TYR A 71 7.77 2.76 30.96
C TYR A 71 9.29 2.61 31.07
N ALA A 72 9.79 2.11 32.20
CA ALA A 72 11.22 1.82 32.40
C ALA A 72 11.74 0.86 31.32
N SER A 73 10.90 -0.09 30.91
CA SER A 73 11.18 -1.02 29.82
C SER A 73 11.20 -0.34 28.45
N SER A 74 10.29 0.60 28.17
CA SER A 74 10.29 1.35 26.90
C SER A 74 11.52 2.24 26.71
N ILE A 75 12.05 2.81 27.79
CA ILE A 75 13.24 3.67 27.75
C ILE A 75 14.55 2.89 27.85
N GLY A 76 14.50 1.60 28.19
CA GLY A 76 15.71 0.78 28.37
C GLY A 76 16.43 1.01 29.71
N ASN A 77 15.75 1.52 30.75
CA ASN A 77 16.38 1.77 32.04
C ASN A 77 16.47 0.48 32.86
N VAL A 78 17.55 -0.27 32.62
CA VAL A 78 17.83 -1.56 33.25
C VAL A 78 17.87 -1.46 34.78
N ALA A 79 18.43 -0.39 35.34
CA ALA A 79 18.54 -0.21 36.79
C ALA A 79 17.16 -0.06 37.43
N ALA A 80 16.28 0.73 36.82
CA ALA A 80 14.89 0.87 37.27
C ALA A 80 14.13 -0.46 37.10
N VAL A 81 14.31 -1.17 35.99
CA VAL A 81 13.67 -2.47 35.75
C VAL A 81 14.11 -3.49 36.80
N ARG A 82 15.42 -3.66 37.04
CA ARG A 82 15.93 -4.60 38.06
C ARG A 82 15.40 -4.28 39.45
N TYR A 83 15.45 -3.00 39.84
CA TYR A 83 14.89 -2.57 41.10
C TYR A 83 13.40 -2.92 41.22
N LEU A 84 12.61 -2.66 40.17
CA LEU A 84 11.18 -2.96 40.17
C LEU A 84 10.89 -4.46 40.20
N LEU A 85 11.71 -5.28 39.55
CA LEU A 85 11.60 -6.75 39.57
C LEU A 85 11.99 -7.37 40.91
N GLU A 86 13.00 -6.81 41.59
CA GLU A 86 13.48 -7.30 42.90
C GLU A 86 12.56 -6.89 44.06
N THR A 87 12.01 -5.68 44.01
CA THR A 87 11.23 -5.09 45.12
C THR A 87 9.75 -5.39 45.06
N HIS A 88 9.21 -5.60 43.87
CA HIS A 88 7.81 -5.89 43.65
C HIS A 88 7.72 -7.04 42.65
N HIS A 89 6.87 -8.03 42.90
CA HIS A 89 6.55 -9.06 41.90
C HIS A 89 5.25 -8.63 41.21
N PRO A 90 5.26 -7.66 40.26
CA PRO A 90 4.03 -7.30 39.57
C PRO A 90 3.61 -8.51 38.72
N ILE A 91 2.46 -9.08 39.05
CA ILE A 91 1.75 -9.98 38.14
C ILE A 91 1.50 -9.18 36.85
N GLY A 92 1.89 -9.73 35.70
CA GLY A 92 1.74 -9.06 34.39
C GLY A 92 3.01 -8.44 33.80
N HIS A 93 4.11 -9.19 33.71
CA HIS A 93 5.35 -8.76 33.04
C HIS A 93 5.23 -8.63 31.51
N GLY A 94 4.21 -9.25 30.89
CA GLY A 94 4.02 -9.30 29.43
C GLY A 94 4.10 -7.93 28.74
N PRO A 95 3.27 -6.94 29.12
CA PRO A 95 3.32 -5.60 28.52
C PRO A 95 4.70 -4.94 28.59
N ALA A 96 5.44 -5.11 29.69
CA ALA A 96 6.76 -4.53 29.86
C ALA A 96 7.81 -5.21 28.97
N VAL A 97 7.79 -6.54 28.87
CA VAL A 97 8.65 -7.30 27.93
C VAL A 97 8.36 -6.90 26.49
N LEU A 98 7.09 -6.69 26.13
CA LEU A 98 6.70 -6.22 24.80
C LEU A 98 7.23 -4.81 24.50
N GLN A 99 7.16 -3.87 25.46
CA GLN A 99 7.73 -2.52 25.28
C GLN A 99 9.25 -2.56 25.11
N ALA A 100 9.95 -3.36 25.93
CA ALA A 100 11.39 -3.53 25.77
C ALA A 100 11.76 -4.14 24.40
N THR A 101 10.95 -5.09 23.94
CA THR A 101 11.15 -5.74 22.63
C THR A 101 10.88 -4.81 21.47
N LEU A 102 9.81 -4.00 21.55
CA LEU A 102 9.45 -3.00 20.56
C LEU A 102 10.62 -2.03 20.28
N HIS A 103 11.30 -1.61 21.36
CA HIS A 103 12.38 -0.66 21.31
C HIS A 103 13.80 -1.28 21.25
N GLY A 104 13.91 -2.61 21.28
CA GLY A 104 15.20 -3.29 21.05
C GLY A 104 16.10 -3.44 22.28
N HIS A 105 15.57 -3.30 23.50
CA HIS A 105 16.36 -3.24 24.74
C HIS A 105 16.75 -4.63 25.25
N LEU A 106 17.91 -5.14 24.81
CA LEU A 106 18.41 -6.47 25.19
C LEU A 106 18.67 -6.63 26.68
N ASP A 107 19.29 -5.62 27.30
CA ASP A 107 19.68 -5.71 28.72
C ASP A 107 18.45 -5.72 29.63
N VAL A 108 17.36 -5.09 29.20
CA VAL A 108 16.06 -5.18 29.87
C VAL A 108 15.48 -6.60 29.70
N LEU A 109 15.51 -7.17 28.50
CA LEU A 109 15.08 -8.57 28.27
C LEU A 109 15.92 -9.57 29.09
N ARG A 110 17.22 -9.33 29.23
CA ARG A 110 18.10 -10.11 30.12
C ARG A 110 17.65 -10.01 31.56
N ALA A 111 17.39 -8.81 32.07
CA ALA A 111 16.88 -8.64 33.43
C ALA A 111 15.55 -9.41 33.66
N PHE A 112 14.63 -9.39 32.69
CA PHE A 112 13.39 -10.19 32.78
C PHE A 112 13.63 -11.71 32.68
N HIS A 113 14.67 -12.12 31.95
CA HIS A 113 15.08 -13.51 31.82
C HIS A 113 15.71 -14.04 33.12
N ASP A 114 16.61 -13.27 33.74
CA ASP A 114 17.35 -13.63 34.95
C ASP A 114 16.41 -13.91 36.14
N VAL A 115 15.29 -13.16 36.22
CA VAL A 115 14.26 -13.32 37.27
C VAL A 115 13.26 -14.45 36.93
N ASN A 116 13.49 -15.18 35.83
CA ASN A 116 12.66 -16.27 35.34
C ASN A 116 11.15 -15.93 35.28
N THR A 117 10.81 -14.81 34.63
CA THR A 117 9.41 -14.41 34.49
C THR A 117 8.62 -15.41 33.63
N PRO A 118 7.59 -16.11 34.18
CA PRO A 118 6.85 -17.14 33.45
C PRO A 118 5.91 -16.53 32.39
N ASP A 119 5.26 -15.42 32.73
CA ASP A 119 4.18 -14.82 31.92
C ASP A 119 4.67 -13.76 30.91
N GLY A 120 5.96 -13.39 30.97
CA GLY A 120 6.50 -12.26 30.22
C GLY A 120 6.84 -12.59 28.77
N PHE A 121 7.30 -13.82 28.52
CA PHE A 121 7.81 -14.22 27.21
C PHE A 121 6.81 -15.13 26.51
N THR A 122 6.07 -14.55 25.58
CA THR A 122 5.18 -15.28 24.66
C THR A 122 5.86 -15.46 23.31
N SER A 123 5.37 -16.37 22.47
CA SER A 123 5.83 -16.53 21.08
C SER A 123 5.73 -15.23 20.26
N TYR A 124 4.83 -14.31 20.66
CA TYR A 124 4.67 -12.99 20.05
C TYR A 124 5.89 -12.08 20.26
N VAL A 125 6.67 -12.28 21.32
CA VAL A 125 7.90 -11.49 21.57
C VAL A 125 8.91 -11.69 20.43
N LEU A 126 9.08 -12.92 19.96
CA LEU A 126 9.96 -13.21 18.83
C LEU A 126 9.45 -12.56 17.54
N THR A 127 8.13 -12.64 17.29
CA THR A 127 7.48 -11.98 16.14
C THR A 127 7.70 -10.47 16.15
N LEU A 128 7.57 -9.83 17.32
CA LEU A 128 7.74 -8.40 17.47
C LEU A 128 9.21 -7.99 17.28
N ALA A 129 10.15 -8.74 17.87
CA ALA A 129 11.58 -8.52 17.65
C ALA A 129 11.94 -8.63 16.15
N ALA A 130 11.39 -9.63 15.47
CA ALA A 130 11.59 -9.85 14.05
C ALA A 130 10.97 -8.74 13.19
N ALA A 131 9.77 -8.26 13.52
CA ALA A 131 9.10 -7.17 12.81
C ALA A 131 9.86 -5.83 12.88
N HIS A 132 10.48 -5.55 14.03
CA HIS A 132 11.20 -4.29 14.28
C HIS A 132 12.69 -4.33 13.94
N GLY A 133 13.22 -5.45 13.45
CA GLY A 133 14.62 -5.53 13.02
C GLY A 133 15.61 -5.77 14.16
N HIS A 134 15.15 -6.24 15.32
CA HIS A 134 16.01 -6.45 16.49
C HIS A 134 16.65 -7.85 16.47
N GLY A 135 17.56 -8.08 15.53
CA GLY A 135 18.22 -9.39 15.34
C GLY A 135 18.95 -9.91 16.59
N HIS A 136 19.50 -9.01 17.41
CA HIS A 136 20.12 -9.35 18.69
C HIS A 136 19.11 -9.91 19.72
N LEU A 137 17.87 -9.41 19.72
CA LEU A 137 16.80 -9.98 20.55
C LEU A 137 16.33 -11.32 20.01
N VAL A 138 16.22 -11.46 18.68
CA VAL A 138 15.85 -12.73 18.03
C VAL A 138 16.85 -13.83 18.39
N SER A 139 18.15 -13.52 18.31
CA SER A 139 19.22 -14.44 18.71
C SER A 139 19.14 -14.78 20.20
N PHE A 140 18.96 -13.79 21.08
CA PHE A 140 18.82 -14.01 22.52
C PHE A 140 17.65 -14.94 22.87
N ILE A 141 16.47 -14.68 22.30
CA ILE A 141 15.26 -15.49 22.54
C ILE A 141 15.46 -16.90 22.00
N HIS A 142 16.09 -17.06 20.83
CA HIS A 142 16.37 -18.37 20.25
C HIS A 142 17.27 -19.24 21.14
N HIS A 143 18.37 -18.70 21.64
CA HIS A 143 19.34 -19.46 22.44
C HIS A 143 18.84 -19.75 23.86
N HIS A 144 18.10 -18.84 24.48
CA HIS A 144 17.76 -18.96 25.90
C HIS A 144 16.34 -19.45 26.15
N ARG A 145 15.44 -19.34 25.17
CA ARG A 145 14.05 -19.82 25.28
C ARG A 145 13.56 -20.53 23.99
N PRO A 146 14.17 -21.66 23.61
CA PRO A 146 13.80 -22.39 22.38
C PRO A 146 12.37 -22.93 22.41
N ALA A 147 11.85 -23.26 23.61
CA ALA A 147 10.52 -23.84 23.83
C ALA A 147 9.34 -22.91 23.49
N LEU A 148 9.57 -21.59 23.33
CA LEU A 148 8.53 -20.64 22.95
C LEU A 148 8.03 -20.84 21.50
N GLY A 149 8.78 -21.59 20.69
CA GLY A 149 8.50 -21.77 19.26
C GLY A 149 8.70 -20.49 18.44
N CYS A 150 8.73 -20.63 17.12
CA CYS A 150 8.72 -19.50 16.19
C CYS A 150 7.44 -19.56 15.33
N PRO A 151 6.48 -18.63 15.51
CA PRO A 151 5.35 -18.58 14.60
C PRO A 151 5.84 -18.15 13.21
N LYS A 152 5.23 -18.70 12.14
CA LYS A 152 5.52 -18.29 10.75
C LYS A 152 5.45 -16.77 10.54
N LEU A 153 4.60 -16.12 11.33
CA LEU A 153 4.45 -14.66 11.41
C LEU A 153 5.76 -13.91 11.68
N ALA A 154 6.73 -14.51 12.38
CA ALA A 154 8.02 -13.86 12.64
C ALA A 154 8.79 -13.63 11.33
N MET A 155 8.88 -14.65 10.47
CA MET A 155 9.52 -14.52 9.16
C MET A 155 8.68 -13.68 8.20
N ASP A 156 7.35 -13.80 8.25
CA ASP A 156 6.45 -12.97 7.43
C ASP A 156 6.60 -11.47 7.74
N ASN A 157 6.65 -11.10 9.02
CA ASN A 157 6.81 -9.70 9.43
C ASN A 157 8.23 -9.18 9.19
N ALA A 158 9.25 -10.01 9.43
CA ALA A 158 10.64 -9.64 9.07
C ALA A 158 10.75 -9.35 7.57
N ALA A 159 10.12 -10.18 6.72
CA ALA A 159 10.09 -9.98 5.29
C ALA A 159 9.33 -8.72 4.87
N LYS A 160 8.17 -8.46 5.48
CA LYS A 160 7.38 -7.25 5.23
C LYS A 160 8.15 -5.96 5.53
N HIS A 161 9.05 -5.99 6.51
CA HIS A 161 9.85 -4.82 6.93
C HIS A 161 11.30 -4.83 6.41
N GLY A 162 11.68 -5.82 5.59
CA GLY A 162 12.95 -5.82 4.89
C GLY A 162 14.16 -6.35 5.67
N HIS A 163 13.94 -7.02 6.80
CA HIS A 163 15.01 -7.49 7.71
C HIS A 163 15.64 -8.81 7.22
N LEU A 164 16.44 -8.73 6.16
CA LEU A 164 17.07 -9.89 5.51
C LEU A 164 17.99 -10.69 6.45
N ASP A 165 18.72 -10.03 7.33
CA ASP A 165 19.56 -10.62 8.37
C ASP A 165 18.75 -11.52 9.32
N ILE A 166 17.56 -11.08 9.72
CA ILE A 166 16.66 -11.87 10.55
C ILE A 166 16.07 -13.04 9.77
N ILE A 167 15.68 -12.83 8.51
CA ILE A 167 15.12 -13.89 7.66
C ILE A 167 16.16 -14.99 7.42
N THR A 168 17.40 -14.63 7.12
CA THR A 168 18.51 -15.58 6.95
C THR A 168 18.80 -16.34 8.24
N PHE A 169 18.83 -15.64 9.39
CA PHE A 169 18.99 -16.28 10.69
C PHE A 169 17.88 -17.30 10.97
N LEU A 170 16.60 -16.89 10.82
CA LEU A 170 15.46 -17.75 11.03
C LEU A 170 15.45 -18.92 10.03
N HIS A 171 15.83 -18.71 8.77
CA HIS A 171 15.90 -19.78 7.78
C HIS A 171 16.90 -20.88 8.15
N HIS A 172 18.07 -20.53 8.70
CA HIS A 172 19.10 -21.51 9.05
C HIS A 172 18.89 -22.19 10.40
N HIS A 173 18.23 -21.53 11.36
CA HIS A 173 18.14 -22.00 12.75
C HIS A 173 16.73 -22.45 13.16
N ARG A 174 15.72 -22.27 12.30
CA ARG A 174 14.31 -22.61 12.57
C ARG A 174 13.71 -23.35 11.37
N HIS A 175 12.75 -24.23 11.64
CA HIS A 175 12.14 -25.11 10.64
C HIS A 175 10.68 -24.77 10.34
N GLU A 176 10.08 -23.85 11.11
CA GLU A 176 8.67 -23.47 11.04
C GLU A 176 8.30 -22.80 9.70
N GLY A 177 9.26 -22.10 9.08
CA GLY A 177 9.11 -21.48 7.76
C GLY A 177 8.31 -20.18 7.75
N CYS A 178 7.75 -19.84 6.59
CA CYS A 178 6.93 -18.64 6.39
C CYS A 178 5.61 -18.98 5.70
N THR A 179 4.83 -17.96 5.34
CA THR A 179 3.68 -18.09 4.46
C THR A 179 3.92 -17.29 3.17
N THR A 180 2.97 -17.34 2.24
CA THR A 180 2.99 -16.46 1.05
C THR A 180 2.98 -14.97 1.41
N SER A 181 2.54 -14.63 2.62
CA SER A 181 2.52 -13.26 3.14
C SER A 181 3.92 -12.65 3.26
N ALA A 182 4.97 -13.47 3.45
CA ALA A 182 6.35 -12.99 3.48
C ALA A 182 6.74 -12.33 2.15
N MET A 183 6.59 -13.06 1.04
CA MET A 183 6.96 -12.54 -0.28
C MET A 183 6.00 -11.46 -0.75
N ASP A 184 4.69 -11.61 -0.50
CA ASP A 184 3.70 -10.57 -0.81
C ASP A 184 4.00 -9.26 -0.06
N GLY A 185 4.31 -9.34 1.23
CA GLY A 185 4.62 -8.18 2.07
C GLY A 185 5.97 -7.53 1.72
N ALA A 186 6.99 -8.33 1.39
CA ALA A 186 8.26 -7.82 0.91
C ALA A 186 8.11 -7.09 -0.44
N ALA A 187 7.30 -7.63 -1.34
CA ALA A 187 6.99 -7.00 -2.62
C ALA A 187 6.19 -5.69 -2.47
N GLU A 188 5.22 -5.67 -1.55
CA GLU A 188 4.42 -4.49 -1.21
C GLU A 188 5.27 -3.32 -0.69
N ASN A 189 6.36 -3.60 0.05
CA ASN A 189 7.20 -2.57 0.67
C ASN A 189 8.54 -2.33 -0.06
N GLY A 190 8.74 -2.93 -1.24
CA GLY A 190 9.91 -2.63 -2.06
C GLY A 190 11.20 -3.34 -1.64
N HIS A 191 11.12 -4.46 -0.92
CA HIS A 191 12.29 -5.20 -0.43
C HIS A 191 12.77 -6.27 -1.42
N LEU A 192 13.38 -5.85 -2.53
CA LEU A 192 13.83 -6.75 -3.61
C LEU A 192 14.75 -7.89 -3.14
N GLU A 193 15.73 -7.60 -2.29
CA GLU A 193 16.70 -8.62 -1.83
C GLU A 193 16.02 -9.69 -0.96
N VAL A 194 15.00 -9.30 -0.18
CA VAL A 194 14.15 -10.26 0.54
C VAL A 194 13.34 -11.11 -0.43
N VAL A 195 12.74 -10.51 -1.46
CA VAL A 195 11.98 -11.26 -2.48
C VAL A 195 12.87 -12.28 -3.19
N LYS A 196 14.09 -11.90 -3.59
CA LYS A 196 15.09 -12.80 -4.18
C LYS A 196 15.46 -13.94 -3.23
N PHE A 197 15.75 -13.61 -1.96
CA PHE A 197 16.10 -14.61 -0.96
C PHE A 197 14.99 -15.63 -0.76
N LEU A 198 13.75 -15.17 -0.55
CA LEU A 198 12.58 -16.03 -0.38
C LEU A 198 12.33 -16.86 -1.64
N HIS A 199 12.49 -16.29 -2.84
CA HIS A 199 12.34 -17.05 -4.08
C HIS A 199 13.36 -18.18 -4.21
N ALA A 200 14.62 -17.94 -3.86
CA ALA A 200 15.71 -18.91 -4.02
C ALA A 200 15.71 -20.01 -2.95
N HIS A 201 15.27 -19.72 -1.72
CA HIS A 201 15.46 -20.61 -0.57
C HIS A 201 14.14 -21.16 0.03
N ARG A 202 12.98 -20.66 -0.42
CA ARG A 202 11.66 -21.04 0.11
C ARG A 202 10.73 -21.51 -1.00
N SER A 203 9.86 -22.47 -0.69
CA SER A 203 8.92 -23.07 -1.65
C SER A 203 7.50 -22.53 -1.53
N GLU A 204 7.19 -21.76 -0.49
CA GLU A 204 5.87 -21.19 -0.24
C GLU A 204 5.40 -20.27 -1.36
N GLY A 205 6.33 -19.53 -1.99
CA GLY A 205 6.03 -18.66 -3.12
C GLY A 205 5.31 -17.37 -2.74
N CYS A 206 4.62 -16.79 -3.72
CA CYS A 206 3.79 -15.60 -3.54
C CYS A 206 2.36 -15.84 -4.07
N THR A 207 1.50 -14.85 -3.86
CA THR A 207 0.20 -14.79 -4.53
C THR A 207 0.22 -13.71 -5.62
N LYS A 208 -0.89 -13.55 -6.35
CA LYS A 208 -1.07 -12.41 -7.28
C LYS A 208 -0.92 -11.05 -6.58
N ARG A 209 -1.17 -11.01 -5.26
CA ARG A 209 -1.03 -9.81 -4.43
C ARG A 209 0.40 -9.25 -4.46
N ALA A 210 1.43 -10.09 -4.57
CA ALA A 210 2.82 -9.61 -4.65
C ALA A 210 3.04 -8.66 -5.83
N MET A 211 2.59 -9.05 -7.04
CA MET A 211 2.76 -8.23 -8.23
C MET A 211 1.86 -6.99 -8.19
N ASP A 212 0.60 -7.15 -7.78
CA ASP A 212 -0.34 -6.03 -7.66
C ASP A 212 0.17 -4.97 -6.68
N ALA A 213 0.65 -5.40 -5.51
CA ALA A 213 1.15 -4.51 -4.47
C ALA A 213 2.50 -3.88 -4.88
N ALA A 214 3.39 -4.61 -5.54
CA ALA A 214 4.62 -4.04 -6.08
C ALA A 214 4.32 -2.96 -7.12
N VAL A 215 3.33 -3.16 -7.99
CA VAL A 215 2.87 -2.13 -8.94
C VAL A 215 2.25 -0.92 -8.22
N ALA A 216 1.41 -1.15 -7.21
CA ALA A 216 0.83 -0.08 -6.39
C ALA A 216 1.88 0.71 -5.59
N GLY A 217 2.98 0.08 -5.19
CA GLY A 217 4.15 0.72 -4.58
C GLY A 217 5.08 1.40 -5.59
N GLY A 218 5.02 1.03 -6.87
CA GLY A 218 5.92 1.52 -7.93
C GLY A 218 7.28 0.81 -7.97
N HIS A 219 7.36 -0.43 -7.47
CA HIS A 219 8.59 -1.21 -7.36
C HIS A 219 8.87 -2.01 -8.65
N MET A 220 9.31 -1.30 -9.70
CA MET A 220 9.49 -1.85 -11.06
C MET A 220 10.50 -3.01 -11.13
N ASP A 221 11.55 -2.94 -10.34
CA ASP A 221 12.57 -3.98 -10.17
C ASP A 221 11.96 -5.28 -9.63
N ILE A 222 11.09 -5.19 -8.62
CA ILE A 222 10.35 -6.34 -8.09
C ILE A 222 9.35 -6.87 -9.12
N VAL A 223 8.61 -5.99 -9.80
CA VAL A 223 7.65 -6.42 -10.83
C VAL A 223 8.34 -7.18 -11.95
N ARG A 224 9.52 -6.72 -12.41
CA ARG A 224 10.33 -7.44 -13.40
C ARG A 224 10.79 -8.79 -12.87
N PHE A 225 11.33 -8.83 -11.66
CA PHE A 225 11.78 -10.07 -11.03
C PHE A 225 10.64 -11.09 -10.92
N LEU A 226 9.46 -10.67 -10.44
CA LEU A 226 8.29 -11.52 -10.33
C LEU A 226 7.78 -11.96 -11.71
N HIS A 227 7.83 -11.11 -12.73
CA HIS A 227 7.43 -11.49 -14.08
C HIS A 227 8.34 -12.56 -14.69
N GLU A 228 9.66 -12.43 -14.50
CA GLU A 228 10.65 -13.36 -15.08
C GLU A 228 10.71 -14.70 -14.33
N ASN A 229 10.50 -14.68 -13.02
CA ASN A 229 10.77 -15.84 -12.15
C ASN A 229 9.52 -16.51 -11.55
N ARG A 230 8.33 -15.89 -11.67
CA ARG A 230 7.07 -16.39 -11.09
C ARG A 230 5.94 -16.47 -12.12
N ARG A 231 4.95 -17.33 -11.87
CA ARG A 231 3.87 -17.66 -12.83
C ARG A 231 2.47 -17.24 -12.36
N GLU A 232 2.35 -16.75 -11.13
CA GLU A 232 1.10 -16.39 -10.48
C GLU A 232 0.36 -15.25 -11.21
N GLY A 233 1.14 -14.31 -11.76
CA GLY A 233 0.65 -13.16 -12.49
C GLY A 233 0.09 -12.06 -11.59
N CYS A 234 -0.73 -11.20 -12.17
CA CYS A 234 -1.36 -10.08 -11.46
C CYS A 234 -2.89 -10.08 -11.66
N HIS A 235 -3.58 -9.15 -11.03
CA HIS A 235 -4.96 -8.82 -11.38
C HIS A 235 -4.99 -7.62 -12.35
N ALA A 236 -6.13 -7.39 -13.01
CA ALA A 236 -6.33 -6.21 -13.85
C ALA A 236 -6.17 -4.89 -13.08
N SER A 237 -6.35 -4.93 -11.75
CA SER A 237 -6.10 -3.81 -10.83
C SER A 237 -4.66 -3.34 -10.80
N ALA A 238 -3.67 -4.16 -11.20
CA ALA A 238 -2.29 -3.71 -11.33
C ALA A 238 -2.16 -2.58 -12.36
N MET A 239 -2.76 -2.74 -13.54
CA MET A 239 -2.72 -1.70 -14.57
C MET A 239 -3.51 -0.45 -14.15
N ASP A 240 -4.61 -0.63 -13.42
CA ASP A 240 -5.36 0.48 -12.83
C ASP A 240 -4.50 1.27 -11.82
N ALA A 241 -3.74 0.58 -10.96
CA ALA A 241 -2.85 1.20 -9.99
C ALA A 241 -1.66 1.93 -10.68
N ALA A 242 -1.09 1.34 -11.74
CA ALA A 242 -0.07 2.01 -12.55
C ALA A 242 -0.62 3.31 -13.19
N ALA A 243 -1.85 3.25 -13.72
CA ALA A 243 -2.54 4.41 -14.27
C ALA A 243 -2.84 5.48 -13.21
N GLU A 244 -3.25 5.08 -12.00
CA GLU A 244 -3.49 5.99 -10.88
C GLU A 244 -2.23 6.68 -10.37
N ARG A 245 -1.08 6.02 -10.43
CA ARG A 245 0.21 6.60 -10.02
C ARG A 245 0.81 7.55 -11.06
N GLY A 246 0.33 7.48 -12.30
CA GLY A 246 0.98 8.18 -13.41
C GLY A 246 2.24 7.49 -13.91
N ASP A 247 2.46 6.22 -13.55
CA ASP A 247 3.65 5.47 -13.94
C ASP A 247 3.48 4.86 -15.34
N PHE A 248 3.84 5.65 -16.34
CA PHE A 248 3.73 5.24 -17.73
C PHE A 248 4.62 4.03 -18.04
N VAL A 249 5.83 3.96 -17.50
CA VAL A 249 6.79 2.87 -17.80
C VAL A 249 6.24 1.54 -17.28
N MET A 250 5.73 1.53 -16.04
CA MET A 250 5.06 0.37 -15.46
C MET A 250 3.84 -0.05 -16.28
N LEU A 251 3.02 0.91 -16.71
CA LEU A 251 1.83 0.64 -17.49
C LEU A 251 2.16 0.04 -18.85
N GLN A 252 3.19 0.55 -19.53
CA GLN A 252 3.72 -0.03 -20.75
C GLN A 252 4.18 -1.47 -20.48
N PHE A 253 5.02 -1.69 -19.47
CA PHE A 253 5.49 -3.03 -19.14
C PHE A 253 4.33 -4.01 -18.94
N LEU A 254 3.31 -3.64 -18.17
CA LEU A 254 2.11 -4.46 -17.97
C LEU A 254 1.31 -4.65 -19.26
N HIS A 255 1.27 -3.68 -20.18
CA HIS A 255 0.55 -3.83 -21.44
C HIS A 255 1.21 -4.83 -22.40
N TRP A 256 2.54 -4.76 -22.54
CA TRP A 256 3.27 -5.58 -23.50
C TRP A 256 3.63 -6.97 -22.96
N GLN A 257 3.88 -7.09 -21.67
CA GLN A 257 4.37 -8.35 -21.07
C GLN A 257 3.29 -9.18 -20.41
N ARG A 258 2.09 -8.60 -20.20
CA ARG A 258 0.99 -9.26 -19.46
C ARG A 258 -0.31 -9.24 -20.25
N THR A 259 -1.16 -10.24 -20.02
CA THR A 259 -2.42 -10.45 -20.75
C THR A 259 -3.67 -10.04 -19.95
N GLU A 260 -3.50 -9.77 -18.66
CA GLU A 260 -4.57 -9.54 -17.69
C GLU A 260 -5.40 -8.26 -17.96
N GLY A 261 -4.83 -7.31 -18.70
CA GLY A 261 -5.53 -6.10 -19.14
C GLY A 261 -5.70 -5.04 -18.03
N CYS A 262 -6.68 -4.16 -18.22
CA CYS A 262 -7.08 -3.13 -17.26
C CYS A 262 -8.60 -3.15 -17.06
N THR A 263 -9.08 -2.55 -15.97
CA THR A 263 -10.52 -2.31 -15.81
C THR A 263 -10.90 -0.93 -16.36
N VAL A 264 -12.20 -0.60 -16.33
CA VAL A 264 -12.69 0.76 -16.63
C VAL A 264 -12.01 1.84 -15.76
N ARG A 265 -11.49 1.46 -14.58
CA ARG A 265 -10.90 2.39 -13.62
C ARG A 265 -9.58 2.98 -14.11
N ALA A 266 -8.74 2.25 -14.84
CA ALA A 266 -7.45 2.77 -15.33
C ALA A 266 -7.62 4.11 -16.08
N LEU A 267 -8.55 4.15 -17.05
CA LEU A 267 -8.78 5.34 -17.85
C LEU A 267 -9.40 6.46 -17.00
N THR A 268 -10.37 6.14 -16.15
CA THR A 268 -11.04 7.12 -15.29
C THR A 268 -10.07 7.75 -14.29
N LEU A 269 -9.21 6.96 -13.63
CA LEU A 269 -8.22 7.44 -12.65
C LEU A 269 -7.11 8.26 -13.32
N ALA A 270 -6.62 7.83 -14.48
CA ALA A 270 -5.64 8.61 -15.24
C ALA A 270 -6.22 9.95 -15.73
N ALA A 271 -7.50 9.95 -16.14
CA ALA A 271 -8.19 11.14 -16.59
C ALA A 271 -8.48 12.12 -15.43
N ALA A 272 -8.84 11.60 -14.25
CA ALA A 272 -9.06 12.38 -13.04
C ALA A 272 -7.79 13.07 -12.51
N ARG A 273 -6.61 12.50 -12.77
CA ARG A 273 -5.30 13.04 -12.34
C ARG A 273 -4.56 13.82 -13.43
N GLY A 274 -5.13 13.90 -14.65
CA GLY A 274 -4.54 14.67 -15.75
C GLY A 274 -3.37 13.97 -16.45
N TYR A 275 -3.24 12.64 -16.35
CA TYR A 275 -2.11 11.92 -16.95
C TYR A 275 -2.32 11.69 -18.45
N MET A 276 -2.17 12.77 -19.23
CA MET A 276 -2.42 12.81 -20.68
C MET A 276 -1.74 11.66 -21.45
N LYS A 277 -0.46 11.37 -21.19
CA LYS A 277 0.27 10.27 -21.87
C LYS A 277 -0.36 8.90 -21.64
N ILE A 278 -0.84 8.66 -20.42
CA ILE A 278 -1.51 7.40 -20.06
C ILE A 278 -2.91 7.36 -20.67
N VAL A 279 -3.65 8.48 -20.63
CA VAL A 279 -4.97 8.57 -21.25
C VAL A 279 -4.89 8.29 -22.75
N ASP A 280 -3.97 8.93 -23.48
CA ASP A 280 -3.75 8.69 -24.91
C ASP A 280 -3.43 7.22 -25.19
N PHE A 281 -2.53 6.65 -24.38
CA PHE A 281 -2.12 5.26 -24.51
C PHE A 281 -3.28 4.28 -24.29
N LEU A 282 -4.03 4.46 -23.20
CA LEU A 282 -5.18 3.62 -22.87
C LEU A 282 -6.28 3.75 -23.94
N LEU A 283 -6.56 4.96 -24.42
CA LEU A 283 -7.54 5.17 -25.47
C LEU A 283 -7.12 4.55 -26.82
N MET A 284 -5.82 4.51 -27.12
CA MET A 284 -5.28 3.95 -28.36
C MET A 284 -5.25 2.43 -28.36
N PHE A 285 -4.78 1.80 -27.28
CA PHE A 285 -4.49 0.37 -27.25
C PHE A 285 -5.51 -0.47 -26.47
N ARG A 286 -6.38 0.13 -25.66
CA ARG A 286 -7.37 -0.59 -24.83
C ARG A 286 -8.80 -0.30 -25.28
N THR A 287 -9.66 -1.29 -25.08
CA THR A 287 -11.10 -1.20 -25.38
C THR A 287 -11.95 -1.24 -24.11
N GLU A 288 -11.35 -1.57 -22.98
CA GLU A 288 -11.97 -1.83 -21.68
C GLU A 288 -12.38 -0.54 -20.94
N GLY A 289 -11.97 0.64 -21.40
CA GLY A 289 -12.21 1.93 -20.74
C GLY A 289 -13.59 2.54 -20.97
N CYS A 290 -14.25 3.03 -19.91
CA CYS A 290 -15.48 3.81 -20.02
C CYS A 290 -15.17 5.27 -20.33
N VAL A 291 -15.23 5.66 -21.60
CA VAL A 291 -14.94 7.03 -22.07
C VAL A 291 -15.86 8.08 -21.44
N LYS A 292 -17.08 7.69 -21.03
CA LYS A 292 -18.04 8.60 -20.36
C LYS A 292 -17.60 8.97 -18.95
N GLU A 293 -17.19 7.98 -18.16
CA GLU A 293 -16.73 8.19 -16.78
C GLU A 293 -15.40 8.94 -16.77
N ALA A 294 -14.48 8.60 -17.66
CA ALA A 294 -13.23 9.32 -17.82
C ALA A 294 -13.44 10.79 -18.22
N MET A 295 -14.41 11.06 -19.11
CA MET A 295 -14.79 12.43 -19.48
C MET A 295 -15.37 13.21 -18.29
N ALA A 296 -16.25 12.57 -17.51
CA ALA A 296 -16.82 13.19 -16.33
C ALA A 296 -15.74 13.53 -15.30
N ALA A 297 -14.85 12.57 -15.01
CA ALA A 297 -13.77 12.73 -14.05
C ALA A 297 -12.75 13.80 -14.47
N ALA A 298 -12.35 13.84 -15.75
CA ALA A 298 -11.46 14.89 -16.26
C ALA A 298 -12.10 16.28 -16.21
N ALA A 299 -13.40 16.38 -16.53
CA ALA A 299 -14.13 17.65 -16.48
C ALA A 299 -14.35 18.15 -15.05
N ALA A 300 -14.62 17.24 -14.11
CA ALA A 300 -14.73 17.54 -12.69
C ALA A 300 -13.38 18.01 -12.09
N ALA A 301 -12.27 17.41 -12.53
CA ALA A 301 -10.92 17.80 -12.12
C ALA A 301 -10.37 19.04 -12.86
N GLY A 302 -10.99 19.46 -13.96
CA GLY A 302 -10.60 20.65 -14.72
C GLY A 302 -9.45 20.43 -15.71
N HIS A 303 -9.17 19.18 -16.09
CA HIS A 303 -8.09 18.84 -17.03
C HIS A 303 -8.53 19.06 -18.48
N GLU A 304 -8.35 20.29 -18.98
CA GLU A 304 -8.83 20.70 -20.32
C GLU A 304 -8.19 19.91 -21.47
N ASP A 305 -6.91 19.57 -21.34
CA ASP A 305 -6.12 18.78 -22.29
C ASP A 305 -6.64 17.35 -22.41
N VAL A 306 -6.87 16.68 -21.28
CA VAL A 306 -7.47 15.34 -21.22
C VAL A 306 -8.90 15.35 -21.77
N VAL A 307 -9.70 16.36 -21.42
CA VAL A 307 -11.05 16.52 -21.97
C VAL A 307 -11.01 16.67 -23.50
N ARG A 308 -10.08 17.48 -24.02
CA ARG A 308 -9.90 17.67 -25.46
C ARG A 308 -9.48 16.36 -26.14
N CYS A 309 -8.54 15.64 -25.53
CA CYS A 309 -8.11 14.32 -25.96
C CYS A 309 -9.30 13.36 -26.09
N ILE A 310 -10.07 13.19 -25.01
CA ILE A 310 -11.21 12.27 -24.94
C ILE A 310 -12.28 12.61 -26.00
N ILE A 311 -12.56 13.91 -26.19
CA ILE A 311 -13.53 14.37 -27.21
C ILE A 311 -13.05 14.02 -28.63
N ASN A 312 -11.76 14.18 -28.89
CA ASN A 312 -11.18 14.02 -30.22
C ASN A 312 -10.77 12.56 -30.52
N HIS A 313 -10.59 11.70 -29.51
CA HIS A 313 -10.08 10.34 -29.73
C HIS A 313 -11.04 9.43 -30.51
N ASN A 314 -12.35 9.64 -30.39
CA ASN A 314 -13.34 8.93 -31.21
C ASN A 314 -13.28 9.31 -32.70
N VAL A 315 -12.46 10.30 -33.08
CA VAL A 315 -12.20 10.69 -34.47
C VAL A 315 -11.08 9.83 -35.08
N HIS A 316 -10.04 9.46 -34.33
CA HIS A 316 -8.85 8.79 -34.86
C HIS A 316 -9.08 7.33 -35.29
N LYS A 317 -10.04 6.61 -34.68
CA LYS A 317 -10.46 5.28 -35.19
C LYS A 317 -11.13 5.33 -36.57
N CYS A 318 -11.59 6.50 -37.01
CA CYS A 318 -12.14 6.69 -38.35
C CYS A 318 -11.07 7.03 -39.41
N VAL A 319 -9.90 7.55 -39.00
CA VAL A 319 -8.88 8.07 -39.94
C VAL A 319 -8.15 6.94 -40.69
N HIS A 320 -7.97 5.77 -40.06
CA HIS A 320 -7.29 4.64 -40.72
C HIS A 320 -8.17 3.81 -41.66
N LEU A 321 -9.48 4.09 -41.73
CA LEU A 321 -10.42 3.39 -42.62
C LEU A 321 -11.12 4.30 -43.62
N CYS A 322 -11.15 5.61 -43.37
CA CYS A 322 -11.78 6.59 -44.25
C CYS A 322 -11.01 7.92 -44.17
N GLU A 323 -10.67 8.50 -45.32
CA GLU A 323 -10.35 9.92 -45.46
C GLU A 323 -11.59 10.76 -45.09
N CYS A 324 -11.86 10.91 -43.79
CA CYS A 324 -12.91 11.77 -43.28
C CYS A 324 -12.26 13.11 -42.91
N PRO A 325 -12.49 14.20 -43.67
CA PRO A 325 -11.73 15.45 -43.53
C PRO A 325 -12.14 16.30 -42.31
N VAL A 326 -12.83 15.75 -41.30
CA VAL A 326 -13.38 16.58 -40.23
C VAL A 326 -13.39 15.86 -38.87
N GLU A 327 -12.85 16.53 -37.87
CA GLU A 327 -12.89 16.16 -36.46
C GLU A 327 -14.33 16.29 -35.92
N TRP A 328 -15.04 15.18 -35.65
CA TRP A 328 -16.42 15.21 -35.14
C TRP A 328 -16.51 14.84 -33.65
N PRO A 329 -16.62 15.83 -32.73
CA PRO A 329 -16.89 15.61 -31.32
C PRO A 329 -18.16 14.79 -31.04
N ASN A 330 -18.07 13.82 -30.11
CA ASN A 330 -19.22 13.05 -29.62
C ASN A 330 -20.17 13.93 -28.78
N ARG A 331 -21.41 14.12 -29.27
CA ARG A 331 -22.42 15.02 -28.67
C ARG A 331 -22.80 14.63 -27.23
N ARG A 332 -22.83 13.33 -26.91
CA ARG A 332 -23.14 12.85 -25.54
C ARG A 332 -22.00 13.15 -24.56
N LEU A 333 -20.74 12.98 -24.98
CA LEU A 333 -19.58 13.31 -24.15
C LEU A 333 -19.46 14.81 -23.90
N LEU A 334 -19.77 15.64 -24.90
CA LEU A 334 -19.84 17.10 -24.73
C LEU A 334 -20.87 17.52 -23.68
N TYR A 335 -22.03 16.85 -23.62
CA TYR A 335 -23.04 17.15 -22.60
C TYR A 335 -22.54 16.85 -21.19
N ILE A 336 -21.97 15.65 -20.98
CA ILE A 336 -21.39 15.23 -19.70
C ILE A 336 -20.31 16.22 -19.25
N GLY A 337 -19.36 16.55 -20.12
CA GLY A 337 -18.30 17.51 -19.77
C GLY A 337 -18.80 18.90 -19.41
N ILE A 338 -19.87 19.38 -20.05
CA ILE A 338 -20.46 20.69 -19.75
C ILE A 338 -21.12 20.70 -18.37
N GLU A 339 -21.90 19.68 -18.05
CA GLU A 339 -22.57 19.58 -16.75
C GLU A 339 -21.56 19.44 -15.62
N GLU A 340 -20.53 18.59 -15.79
CA GLU A 340 -19.49 18.36 -14.77
C GLU A 340 -18.58 19.57 -14.56
N ALA A 341 -18.14 20.23 -15.64
CA ALA A 341 -17.35 21.45 -15.54
C ALA A 341 -18.14 22.59 -14.87
N LYS A 342 -19.46 22.65 -15.10
CA LYS A 342 -20.34 23.61 -14.43
C LYS A 342 -20.51 23.28 -12.94
N ALA A 343 -20.73 22.01 -12.61
CA ALA A 343 -20.93 21.55 -11.23
C ALA A 343 -19.70 21.83 -10.35
N HIS A 344 -18.50 21.71 -10.90
CA HIS A 344 -17.23 21.88 -10.19
C HIS A 344 -16.60 23.27 -10.33
N GLY A 345 -17.28 24.21 -10.99
CA GLY A 345 -16.83 25.62 -11.08
C GLY A 345 -15.72 25.91 -12.10
N HIS A 346 -15.43 24.99 -13.02
CA HIS A 346 -14.42 25.16 -14.08
C HIS A 346 -14.96 25.98 -15.25
N TRP A 347 -15.12 27.30 -15.03
CA TRP A 347 -15.79 28.20 -15.97
C TRP A 347 -15.08 28.38 -17.32
N ALA A 348 -13.75 28.31 -17.36
CA ALA A 348 -12.96 28.38 -18.60
C ALA A 348 -13.29 27.18 -19.50
N LEU A 349 -13.14 25.96 -18.96
CA LEU A 349 -13.51 24.72 -19.62
C LEU A 349 -14.99 24.69 -20.03
N TYR A 350 -15.90 25.10 -19.15
CA TYR A 350 -17.33 25.20 -19.46
C TYR A 350 -17.60 26.11 -20.66
N LYS A 351 -16.99 27.31 -20.70
CA LYS A 351 -17.13 28.25 -21.83
C LYS A 351 -16.60 27.62 -23.13
N GLN A 352 -15.45 26.97 -23.09
CA GLN A 352 -14.87 26.29 -24.25
C GLN A 352 -15.78 25.17 -24.76
N LEU A 353 -16.26 24.28 -23.89
CA LEU A 353 -17.13 23.17 -24.25
C LEU A 353 -18.49 23.65 -24.77
N LYS A 354 -19.04 24.72 -24.20
CA LYS A 354 -20.28 25.34 -24.68
C LYS A 354 -20.13 25.95 -26.08
N THR A 355 -18.99 26.56 -26.38
CA THR A 355 -18.68 27.07 -27.72
C THR A 355 -18.56 25.92 -28.73
N LYS A 356 -17.83 24.86 -28.38
CA LYS A 356 -17.75 23.64 -29.20
C LYS A 356 -19.12 22.99 -29.41
N ARG A 357 -19.99 22.99 -28.39
CA ARG A 357 -21.38 22.51 -28.52
C ARG A 357 -22.20 23.37 -29.47
N LYS A 358 -22.14 24.71 -29.37
CA LYS A 358 -22.87 25.60 -30.29
C LYS A 358 -22.45 25.37 -31.74
N TRP A 359 -21.16 25.16 -31.98
CA TRP A 359 -20.66 24.78 -33.30
C TRP A 359 -21.20 23.40 -33.73
N ASN A 360 -21.22 22.42 -32.82
CA ASN A 360 -21.79 21.09 -33.06
C ASN A 360 -23.30 21.11 -33.36
N ASP A 361 -24.08 21.91 -32.64
CA ASP A 361 -25.54 22.01 -32.84
C ASP A 361 -25.89 22.77 -34.14
N ARG A 362 -24.98 23.61 -34.67
CA ARG A 362 -25.11 24.33 -35.95
C ARG A 362 -24.65 23.53 -37.18
N ARG A 363 -24.31 22.24 -37.00
CA ARG A 363 -23.85 21.36 -38.09
C ARG A 363 -24.94 21.20 -39.17
N PRO A 364 -24.56 21.20 -40.47
CA PRO A 364 -25.44 20.70 -41.52
C PRO A 364 -25.76 19.23 -41.24
N LYS A 365 -27.05 18.85 -41.27
CA LYS A 365 -27.41 17.43 -41.26
C LYS A 365 -26.83 16.80 -42.52
N TRP A 366 -26.10 15.69 -42.39
CA TRP A 366 -25.71 14.90 -43.56
C TRP A 366 -26.96 14.63 -44.40
N PRO A 367 -26.95 14.92 -45.71
CA PRO A 367 -28.02 14.44 -46.59
C PRO A 367 -28.14 12.94 -46.35
N GLN A 368 -29.36 12.43 -46.13
CA GLN A 368 -29.57 11.03 -45.72
C GLN A 368 -28.89 10.03 -46.68
N ALA A 369 -28.70 10.39 -47.94
CA ALA A 369 -27.98 9.61 -48.96
C ALA A 369 -26.48 9.45 -48.61
N MET A 370 -25.84 10.50 -48.13
CA MET A 370 -24.42 10.52 -47.75
C MET A 370 -24.20 9.73 -46.45
N ALA A 371 -25.15 9.80 -45.50
CA ALA A 371 -25.11 8.99 -44.29
C ALA A 371 -25.33 7.50 -44.57
N ARG A 372 -26.26 7.17 -45.49
CA ARG A 372 -26.47 5.79 -45.98
C ARG A 372 -25.22 5.23 -46.68
N ALA A 373 -24.62 5.99 -47.59
CA ALA A 373 -23.38 5.62 -48.26
C ALA A 373 -22.20 5.43 -47.28
N TRP A 374 -22.15 6.20 -46.19
CA TRP A 374 -21.16 6.01 -45.11
C TRP A 374 -21.41 4.72 -44.33
N HIS A 375 -22.67 4.40 -44.00
CA HIS A 375 -23.04 3.16 -43.31
C HIS A 375 -22.78 1.91 -44.18
N GLU A 376 -23.04 1.99 -45.49
CA GLU A 376 -22.74 0.91 -46.45
C GLU A 376 -21.24 0.70 -46.65
N ARG A 377 -20.42 1.75 -46.74
CA ARG A 377 -18.96 1.60 -46.80
C ARG A 377 -18.38 1.05 -45.49
N ARG A 378 -18.95 1.42 -44.35
CA ARG A 378 -18.53 0.91 -43.04
C ARG A 378 -18.86 -0.58 -42.87
N SER A 379 -19.99 -1.06 -43.40
CA SER A 379 -20.32 -2.50 -43.37
C SER A 379 -19.42 -3.30 -44.33
N GLN A 380 -19.09 -2.74 -45.51
CA GLN A 380 -18.16 -3.36 -46.46
C GLN A 380 -16.70 -3.39 -45.96
N GLY A 381 -16.22 -2.31 -45.32
CA GLY A 381 -14.89 -2.27 -44.69
C GLY A 381 -14.76 -3.20 -43.48
N SER A 382 -15.85 -3.46 -42.76
CA SER A 382 -15.89 -4.45 -41.67
C SER A 382 -15.77 -5.89 -42.18
N LEU A 383 -16.27 -6.20 -43.38
CA LEU A 383 -16.14 -7.52 -44.02
C LEU A 383 -14.71 -7.77 -44.54
N LEU A 384 -14.05 -6.74 -45.07
CA LEU A 384 -12.63 -6.81 -45.51
C LEU A 384 -11.64 -7.02 -44.34
N LEU A 385 -11.93 -6.45 -43.17
CA LEU A 385 -11.14 -6.64 -41.94
C LEU A 385 -11.32 -8.02 -41.30
N GLN A 386 -12.51 -8.64 -41.43
CA GLN A 386 -12.71 -10.03 -40.99
C GLN A 386 -11.93 -11.02 -41.85
N ALA A 387 -11.74 -10.73 -43.14
CA ALA A 387 -10.96 -11.59 -44.04
C ALA A 387 -9.44 -11.52 -43.83
N THR A 388 -8.92 -10.45 -43.20
CA THR A 388 -7.46 -10.24 -43.00
C THR A 388 -6.90 -10.87 -41.71
N VAL A 389 -7.75 -11.48 -40.88
CA VAL A 389 -7.32 -12.16 -39.65
C VAL A 389 -7.73 -13.64 -39.70
N LEU A 390 -7.16 -14.38 -40.65
CA LEU A 390 -7.14 -15.84 -40.62
C LEU A 390 -5.70 -16.32 -40.47
N PHE A 391 -5.33 -16.52 -39.20
CA PHE A 391 -4.40 -17.49 -38.62
C PHE A 391 -3.22 -18.01 -39.47
N VAL A 392 -1.99 -17.95 -38.93
CA VAL A 392 -1.04 -19.07 -39.06
C VAL A 392 -0.21 -19.27 -37.78
N GLY A 393 -0.25 -20.50 -37.27
CA GLY A 393 0.51 -20.99 -36.13
C GLY A 393 2.02 -21.14 -36.36
N ASN A 394 2.70 -21.37 -35.24
CA ASN A 394 4.14 -21.37 -35.07
C ASN A 394 4.79 -22.68 -35.58
N SER A 395 5.75 -22.59 -36.49
CA SER A 395 6.83 -23.58 -36.55
C SER A 395 8.15 -22.95 -36.99
N LYS A 396 9.16 -23.08 -36.12
CA LYS A 396 10.60 -22.81 -36.35
C LYS A 396 11.07 -21.35 -36.34
N GLY A 397 10.71 -20.60 -35.30
CA GLY A 397 11.64 -19.65 -34.67
C GLY A 397 12.02 -18.38 -35.45
N ARG A 398 11.23 -17.97 -36.46
CA ARG A 398 11.36 -16.64 -37.08
C ARG A 398 10.00 -16.00 -37.28
N SER A 399 9.74 -14.92 -36.56
CA SER A 399 8.57 -14.07 -36.74
C SER A 399 8.75 -13.22 -38.01
N VAL A 400 8.25 -13.69 -39.15
CA VAL A 400 8.20 -12.89 -40.38
C VAL A 400 6.81 -12.29 -40.52
N ILE A 401 6.70 -10.98 -40.33
CA ILE A 401 5.47 -10.23 -40.65
C ILE A 401 5.49 -9.95 -42.15
N ARG A 402 4.69 -10.69 -42.94
CA ARG A 402 4.42 -10.34 -44.34
C ARG A 402 3.12 -9.56 -44.41
N PHE A 403 3.21 -8.29 -44.79
CA PHE A 403 2.06 -7.51 -45.24
C PHE A 403 1.75 -7.89 -46.69
N GLN A 404 0.59 -8.52 -46.93
CA GLN A 404 0.09 -8.65 -48.30
C GLN A 404 -0.51 -7.30 -48.70
N LYS A 405 0.11 -6.68 -49.71
CA LYS A 405 -0.35 -5.43 -50.32
C LYS A 405 -1.74 -5.68 -50.92
N ALA A 406 -2.79 -5.15 -50.30
CA ALA A 406 -4.12 -5.17 -50.90
C ALA A 406 -4.13 -4.14 -52.04
N VAL A 407 -4.36 -4.64 -53.25
CA VAL A 407 -4.67 -3.84 -54.43
C VAL A 407 -6.06 -3.22 -54.24
N LEU A 408 -6.13 -1.94 -54.63
CA LEU A 408 -7.21 -0.96 -54.44
C LEU A 408 -8.64 -1.47 -54.51
#